data_AF-A0A819AUG2-F1
#
_entry.id   AF-A0A819AUG2-F1
#
_cell.length_a   1.000
_cell.length_b   1.000
_cell.length_c   1.000
_cell.angle_alpha   90.00
_cell.angle_beta   90.00
_cell.angle_gamma   90.00
#
_symmetry.space_group_name_H-M   'P 1'
#
loop_
_entity.id
_entity.type
_entity.pdbx_description
1 polymer ?
#
loop_
_entity_poly.entity_id
_entity_poly.type
_entity_poly.pdbx_seq_one_letter_code
_entity_poly.pdbx_strand_id
1 'polypeptide(L)'
;MALCLANSLVARRGFEPYDQLVRYKWWFRHGYMSSTGSCFDIGDTTRKSLCEFENRQKAFAQKHGLPLEEIDFLSDEKLLADFPIYCSSDGAAGNGVLMRLAPVPLFFYRDPEVAVGFSGISGQITHGDKKAFDACRYYGALIVATMHGTDKNSLKA
;
A
#
# COMPACT_ATOMS: atom_id res chain seq x y z
N MET A 1 8.29 4.06 4.31
CA MET A 1 7.19 3.37 3.60
C MET A 1 7.18 3.60 2.08
N ALA A 2 7.32 4.83 1.55
CA ALA A 2 7.29 5.06 0.10
C ALA A 2 8.28 4.17 -0.68
N LEU A 3 9.51 3.98 -0.15
CA LEU A 3 10.50 3.07 -0.74
C LEU A 3 10.03 1.60 -0.75
N CYS A 4 9.36 1.14 0.31
CA CYS A 4 8.78 -0.20 0.35
C CYS A 4 7.73 -0.40 -0.77
N LEU A 5 6.88 0.61 -0.98
CA LEU A 5 5.88 0.63 -2.04
C LEU A 5 6.51 0.62 -3.42
N ALA A 6 7.47 1.52 -3.67
CA ALA A 6 8.21 1.56 -4.93
C ALA A 6 8.90 0.21 -5.22
N ASN A 7 9.55 -0.36 -4.21
CA ASN A 7 10.20 -1.67 -4.35
C ASN A 7 9.17 -2.74 -4.71
N SER A 8 7.98 -2.74 -4.09
CA SER A 8 6.90 -3.70 -4.35
C SER A 8 6.51 -3.67 -5.82
N LEU A 9 6.19 -2.48 -6.31
CA LEU A 9 5.81 -2.24 -7.70
C LEU A 9 6.87 -2.75 -8.70
N VAL A 10 8.14 -2.43 -8.45
CA VAL A 10 9.25 -2.86 -9.31
C VAL A 10 9.47 -4.37 -9.27
N ALA A 11 9.47 -4.96 -8.07
CA ALA A 11 9.75 -6.39 -7.91
C ALA A 11 8.61 -7.27 -8.46
N ARG A 12 7.36 -6.86 -8.28
CA ARG A 12 6.17 -7.57 -8.79
C ARG A 12 5.83 -7.20 -10.23
N ARG A 13 6.46 -6.15 -10.78
CA ARG A 13 6.16 -5.58 -12.11
C ARG A 13 4.68 -5.23 -12.26
N GLY A 14 4.04 -4.81 -11.19
CA GLY A 14 2.61 -4.63 -11.09
C GLY A 14 2.20 -4.18 -9.69
N PHE A 15 0.89 -4.09 -9.46
CA PHE A 15 0.36 -3.68 -8.16
C PHE A 15 -0.19 -4.89 -7.40
N GLU A 16 0.49 -5.26 -6.33
CA GLU A 16 0.09 -6.38 -5.48
C GLU A 16 -0.06 -5.92 -4.03
N PRO A 17 -1.31 -5.73 -3.55
CA PRO A 17 -1.56 -5.23 -2.20
C PRO A 17 -0.94 -6.09 -1.08
N TYR A 18 -0.85 -7.40 -1.30
CA TYR A 18 -0.25 -8.33 -0.36
C TYR A 18 1.25 -8.07 -0.18
N ASP A 19 2.03 -8.06 -1.28
CA ASP A 19 3.48 -7.78 -1.24
C ASP A 19 3.77 -6.35 -0.72
N GLN A 20 2.88 -5.38 -0.99
CA GLN A 20 2.95 -4.06 -0.37
C GLN A 20 2.87 -4.13 1.16
N LEU A 21 1.91 -4.88 1.72
CA LEU A 21 1.77 -5.08 3.17
C LEU A 21 2.94 -5.85 3.77
N VAL A 22 3.43 -6.88 3.07
CA VAL A 22 4.64 -7.64 3.47
C VAL A 22 5.83 -6.70 3.64
N ARG A 23 6.10 -5.83 2.68
CA ARG A 23 7.25 -4.90 2.75
C ARG A 23 7.08 -3.82 3.81
N TYR A 24 5.84 -3.39 4.07
CA TYR A 24 5.55 -2.52 5.20
C TYR A 24 5.77 -3.24 6.53
N LYS A 25 5.40 -4.53 6.62
CA LYS A 25 5.70 -5.36 7.78
C LYS A 25 7.21 -5.50 7.98
N TRP A 26 7.99 -5.76 6.92
CA TRP A 26 9.45 -5.82 7.02
C TRP A 26 10.06 -4.50 7.49
N TRP A 27 9.53 -3.37 7.03
CA TRP A 27 9.94 -2.06 7.54
C TRP A 27 9.62 -1.94 9.04
N PHE A 28 8.39 -2.27 9.43
CA PHE A 28 7.93 -2.19 10.81
C PHE A 28 8.72 -3.09 11.77
N ARG A 29 9.02 -4.33 11.38
CA ARG A 29 9.67 -5.33 12.23
C ARG A 29 11.19 -5.28 12.18
N HIS A 30 11.76 -4.95 11.03
CA HIS A 30 13.19 -5.13 10.76
C HIS A 30 13.89 -3.88 10.23
N GLY A 31 13.20 -2.74 10.12
CA GLY A 31 13.79 -1.52 9.58
C GLY A 31 14.10 -1.59 8.09
N TYR A 32 13.49 -2.53 7.35
CA TYR A 32 13.65 -2.64 5.90
C TYR A 32 13.38 -1.30 5.21
N MET A 33 14.31 -0.84 4.37
CA MET A 33 14.26 0.48 3.70
C MET A 33 14.14 1.68 4.66
N SER A 34 14.56 1.53 5.92
CA SER A 34 14.70 2.63 6.87
C SER A 34 16.05 3.32 6.72
N SER A 35 16.10 4.64 6.87
CA SER A 35 17.34 5.41 6.87
C SER A 35 18.19 5.23 8.13
N THR A 36 17.61 4.73 9.22
CA THR A 36 18.29 4.52 10.51
C THR A 36 18.60 3.04 10.78
N GLY A 37 18.22 2.14 9.87
CA GLY A 37 18.32 0.68 10.07
C GLY A 37 17.25 0.09 11.00
N SER A 38 16.34 0.90 11.56
CA SER A 38 15.24 0.45 12.41
C SER A 38 13.94 1.18 12.08
N CYS A 39 12.78 0.62 12.45
CA CYS A 39 11.52 1.33 12.30
C CYS A 39 11.46 2.50 13.29
N PHE A 40 11.11 3.69 12.80
CA PHE A 40 10.84 4.87 13.62
C PHE A 40 9.64 5.65 13.07
N ASP A 41 9.00 6.45 13.92
CA ASP A 41 7.88 7.34 13.57
C ASP A 41 6.69 6.64 12.86
N ILE A 42 6.39 5.40 13.27
CA ILE A 42 5.21 4.68 12.75
C ILE A 42 3.94 5.16 13.47
N GLY A 43 3.05 5.79 12.70
CA GLY A 43 1.74 6.21 13.17
C GLY A 43 0.83 5.05 13.58
N ASP A 44 -0.05 5.31 14.55
CA ASP A 44 -0.88 4.28 15.20
C ASP A 44 -1.78 3.52 14.23
N THR A 45 -2.40 4.21 13.27
CA THR A 45 -3.26 3.59 12.26
C THR A 45 -2.49 2.57 11.43
N THR A 46 -1.34 2.97 10.86
CA THR A 46 -0.47 2.07 10.11
C THR A 46 -0.03 0.89 10.97
N ARG A 47 0.41 1.14 12.20
CA ARG A 47 0.83 0.10 13.13
C ARG A 47 -0.27 -0.93 13.38
N LYS A 48 -1.49 -0.48 13.69
CA LYS A 48 -2.66 -1.34 13.91
C LYS A 48 -2.97 -2.19 12.69
N SER A 49 -2.95 -1.60 11.49
CA SER A 49 -3.19 -2.36 10.25
C SER A 49 -2.12 -3.40 9.95
N LEU A 50 -0.84 -3.13 10.25
CA LEU A 50 0.22 -4.12 10.06
C LEU A 50 0.13 -5.25 11.09
N CYS A 51 -0.24 -4.96 12.34
CA CYS A 51 -0.53 -6.00 13.32
C CYS A 51 -1.72 -6.87 12.90
N GLU A 52 -2.79 -6.26 12.38
CA GLU A 52 -3.95 -6.97 11.85
C GLU A 52 -3.59 -7.83 10.63
N PHE A 53 -2.76 -7.31 9.73
CA PHE A 53 -2.21 -8.07 8.61
C PHE A 53 -1.45 -9.31 9.08
N GLU A 54 -0.56 -9.17 10.07
CA GLU A 54 0.17 -10.30 10.66
C GLU A 54 -0.77 -11.36 11.26
N ASN A 55 -1.84 -10.94 11.94
CA ASN A 55 -2.83 -11.86 12.48
C ASN A 55 -3.57 -12.61 11.37
N ARG A 56 -3.95 -11.90 10.30
CA ARG A 56 -4.58 -12.50 9.12
C ARG A 56 -3.66 -13.45 8.39
N GLN A 57 -2.36 -13.13 8.25
CA GLN A 57 -1.36 -14.04 7.70
C GLN A 57 -1.31 -15.36 8.49
N LYS A 58 -1.30 -15.30 9.82
CA LYS A 58 -1.30 -16.50 10.67
C LYS A 58 -2.56 -17.35 10.48
N ALA A 59 -3.73 -16.73 10.52
CA ALA A 59 -5.00 -17.41 10.31
C ALA A 59 -5.12 -18.01 8.90
N PHE A 60 -4.65 -17.28 7.89
CA PHE A 60 -4.65 -17.71 6.50
C PHE A 60 -3.70 -18.90 6.29
N ALA A 61 -2.48 -18.82 6.81
CA ALA A 61 -1.52 -19.92 6.75
C ALA A 61 -2.07 -21.19 7.42
N GLN A 62 -2.68 -21.06 8.60
CA GLN A 62 -3.32 -22.19 9.29
C GLN A 62 -4.46 -22.80 8.46
N LYS A 63 -5.34 -21.96 7.90
CA LYS A 63 -6.49 -22.40 7.09
C LYS A 63 -6.06 -23.17 5.85
N HIS A 64 -4.95 -22.76 5.23
CA HIS A 64 -4.47 -23.30 3.96
C HIS A 64 -3.30 -24.29 4.12
N GLY A 65 -2.89 -24.62 5.35
CA GLY A 65 -1.79 -25.56 5.62
C GLY A 65 -0.42 -25.06 5.12
N LEU A 66 -0.19 -23.75 5.12
CA LEU A 66 1.04 -23.13 4.64
C LEU A 66 2.06 -22.95 5.79
N PRO A 67 3.37 -23.15 5.53
CA PRO A 67 4.41 -22.79 6.49
C PRO A 67 4.42 -21.28 6.76
N LEU A 68 4.53 -20.87 8.03
CA LEU A 68 4.49 -19.45 8.41
C LEU A 68 5.74 -18.68 7.91
N GLU A 69 6.86 -19.37 7.79
CA GLU A 69 8.13 -18.87 7.26
C GLU A 69 8.04 -18.51 5.76
N GLU A 70 7.11 -19.13 5.03
CA GLU A 70 6.93 -18.91 3.59
C GLU A 70 5.82 -17.90 3.29
N ILE A 71 5.00 -17.53 4.28
CA ILE A 71 3.77 -16.74 4.06
C ILE A 71 4.04 -15.38 3.40
N ASP A 72 5.20 -14.78 3.65
CA ASP A 72 5.61 -13.49 3.05
C ASP A 72 5.98 -13.57 1.58
N PHE A 73 6.32 -14.77 1.10
CA PHE A 73 6.78 -15.01 -0.26
C PHE A 73 5.70 -15.62 -1.14
N LEU A 74 4.48 -15.75 -0.62
CA LEU A 74 3.35 -16.26 -1.36
C LEU A 74 3.11 -15.40 -2.62
N SER A 75 3.00 -16.06 -3.77
CA SER A 75 2.78 -15.42 -5.06
C SER A 75 1.67 -16.06 -5.88
N ASP A 76 0.98 -17.06 -5.33
CA ASP A 76 -0.16 -17.69 -6.01
C ASP A 76 -1.34 -16.71 -6.01
N GLU A 77 -1.66 -16.16 -7.18
CA GLU A 77 -2.72 -15.17 -7.36
C GLU A 77 -4.10 -15.70 -6.98
N LYS A 78 -4.38 -16.99 -7.24
CA LYS A 78 -5.68 -17.59 -6.91
C LYS A 78 -5.83 -17.71 -5.41
N LEU A 79 -4.75 -18.09 -4.72
CA LEU A 79 -4.75 -18.18 -3.27
C LEU A 79 -4.86 -16.79 -2.64
N LEU A 80 -4.10 -15.81 -3.13
CA LEU A 80 -4.10 -14.44 -2.62
C LEU A 80 -5.40 -13.68 -2.90
N ALA A 81 -6.18 -14.07 -3.92
CA ALA A 81 -7.49 -13.47 -4.19
C ALA A 81 -8.44 -13.54 -2.98
N ASP A 82 -8.30 -14.58 -2.15
CA ASP A 82 -9.10 -14.79 -0.94
C ASP A 82 -8.49 -14.12 0.31
N PHE A 83 -7.29 -13.55 0.22
CA PHE A 83 -6.64 -12.93 1.37
C PHE A 83 -7.33 -11.60 1.73
N PRO A 84 -7.78 -11.41 2.98
CA PRO A 84 -8.44 -10.17 3.39
C PRO A 84 -7.45 -9.01 3.56
N ILE A 85 -7.08 -8.36 2.45
CA ILE A 85 -6.04 -7.31 2.37
C ILE A 85 -6.42 -5.97 3.04
N TYR A 86 -7.70 -5.72 3.31
CA TYR A 86 -8.15 -4.46 3.94
C TYR A 86 -8.04 -4.56 5.46
N CYS A 87 -6.85 -4.24 6.00
CA CYS A 87 -6.50 -4.44 7.42
C CYS A 87 -6.77 -3.22 8.31
N SER A 88 -7.50 -2.22 7.83
CA SER A 88 -7.83 -1.01 8.60
C SER A 88 -9.30 -0.93 8.94
N SER A 89 -9.64 -0.23 10.03
CA SER A 89 -11.00 0.15 10.36
C SER A 89 -11.51 1.33 9.52
N ASP A 90 -12.84 1.45 9.41
CA ASP A 90 -13.55 2.44 8.57
C ASP A 90 -13.40 3.90 9.05
N GLY A 91 -12.93 4.15 10.27
CA GLY A 91 -12.74 5.50 10.84
C GLY A 91 -11.29 6.03 10.76
N ALA A 92 -10.41 5.27 10.11
CA ALA A 92 -8.98 5.56 10.04
C ALA A 92 -8.63 6.66 9.01
N ALA A 93 -9.02 7.91 9.26
CA ALA A 93 -8.89 9.04 8.33
C ALA A 93 -7.51 9.75 8.32
N GLY A 94 -6.45 9.12 8.84
CA GLY A 94 -5.14 9.74 8.99
C GLY A 94 -4.39 10.00 7.66
N ASN A 95 -3.51 11.00 7.63
CA ASN A 95 -2.78 11.42 6.42
C ASN A 95 -1.57 10.54 6.06
N GLY A 96 -1.20 9.55 6.89
CA GLY A 96 -0.02 8.70 6.67
C GLY A 96 -0.06 7.94 5.34
N VAL A 97 -1.27 7.80 4.78
CA VAL A 97 -1.54 7.21 3.48
C VAL A 97 -1.04 8.05 2.30
N LEU A 98 -1.18 9.38 2.35
CA LEU A 98 -0.76 10.31 1.29
C LEU A 98 0.76 10.43 1.22
N MET A 99 1.40 10.44 2.39
CA MET A 99 2.85 10.66 2.55
C MET A 99 3.71 9.62 1.84
N ARG A 100 3.13 8.46 1.50
CA ARG A 100 3.84 7.35 0.85
C ARG A 100 3.37 7.07 -0.58
N LEU A 101 2.40 7.82 -1.10
CA LEU A 101 1.61 7.42 -2.27
C LEU A 101 2.36 7.48 -3.60
N ALA A 102 3.25 8.47 -3.77
CA ALA A 102 3.83 8.86 -5.05
C ALA A 102 4.31 7.70 -5.98
N PRO A 103 4.89 6.59 -5.49
CA PRO A 103 5.32 5.49 -6.37
C PRO A 103 4.20 4.89 -7.24
N VAL A 104 2.96 4.81 -6.75
CA VAL A 104 1.84 4.22 -7.52
C VAL A 104 1.52 5.03 -8.78
N PRO A 105 1.15 6.33 -8.69
CA PRO A 105 0.85 7.12 -9.88
C PRO A 105 2.08 7.31 -10.79
N LEU A 106 3.31 7.30 -10.25
CA LEU A 106 4.52 7.34 -11.07
C LEU A 106 4.73 6.04 -11.86
N PHE A 107 4.42 4.88 -11.29
CA PHE A 107 4.58 3.59 -11.97
C PHE A 107 3.53 3.40 -13.07
N PHE A 108 2.28 3.80 -12.80
CA PHE A 108 1.15 3.61 -13.70
C PHE A 108 0.78 4.86 -14.51
N TYR A 109 1.64 5.88 -14.60
CA TYR A 109 1.27 7.18 -15.20
C TYR A 109 0.72 7.10 -16.64
N ARG A 110 1.09 6.06 -17.41
CA ARG A 110 0.61 5.86 -18.78
C ARG A 110 -0.85 5.39 -18.85
N ASP A 111 -1.40 4.91 -17.74
CA ASP A 111 -2.78 4.47 -17.60
C ASP A 111 -3.42 5.21 -16.40
N PRO A 112 -4.02 6.39 -16.64
CA PRO A 112 -4.52 7.24 -15.55
C PRO A 112 -5.60 6.59 -14.70
N GLU A 113 -6.51 5.81 -15.30
CA GLU A 113 -7.59 5.15 -14.56
C GLU A 113 -7.04 4.10 -13.61
N VAL A 114 -6.09 3.28 -14.09
CA VAL A 114 -5.38 2.29 -13.28
C VAL A 114 -4.57 2.96 -12.16
N ALA A 115 -3.83 4.03 -12.47
CA ALA A 115 -3.05 4.78 -11.50
C ALA A 115 -3.90 5.34 -10.36
N VAL A 116 -5.06 5.93 -10.69
CA VAL A 116 -6.01 6.47 -9.71
C VAL A 116 -6.64 5.34 -8.89
N GLY A 117 -7.08 4.26 -9.54
CA GLY A 117 -7.66 3.09 -8.88
C GLY A 117 -6.71 2.46 -7.85
N PHE A 118 -5.47 2.17 -8.27
CA PHE A 118 -4.45 1.61 -7.39
C PHE A 118 -3.98 2.59 -6.31
N SER A 119 -4.03 3.90 -6.57
CA SER A 119 -3.76 4.89 -5.52
C SER A 119 -4.77 4.78 -4.37
N GLY A 120 -6.04 4.57 -4.69
CA GLY A 120 -7.08 4.30 -3.69
C GLY A 120 -6.84 2.99 -2.92
N ILE A 121 -6.60 1.89 -3.61
CA ILE A 121 -6.40 0.57 -2.97
C ILE A 121 -5.15 0.58 -2.07
N SER A 122 -4.03 1.11 -2.57
CA SER A 122 -2.78 1.27 -1.80
C SER A 122 -2.98 2.04 -0.50
N GLY A 123 -3.94 2.97 -0.51
CA GLY A 123 -4.30 3.68 0.68
C GLY A 123 -5.18 2.88 1.65
N GLN A 124 -6.26 2.33 1.11
CA GLN A 124 -7.32 1.65 1.84
C GLN A 124 -6.81 0.48 2.69
N ILE A 125 -5.79 -0.26 2.23
CA ILE A 125 -5.24 -1.42 2.95
C ILE A 125 -4.68 -1.10 4.34
N THR A 126 -4.39 0.18 4.64
CA THR A 126 -3.95 0.63 5.98
C THR A 126 -4.76 1.78 6.55
N HIS A 127 -5.64 2.40 5.76
CA HIS A 127 -6.45 3.54 6.17
C HIS A 127 -7.85 3.38 5.55
N GLY A 128 -8.74 2.75 6.29
CA GLY A 128 -10.05 2.28 5.82
C GLY A 128 -11.12 3.36 5.68
N ASP A 129 -10.87 4.59 6.16
CA ASP A 129 -11.81 5.69 5.98
C ASP A 129 -11.82 6.18 4.53
N LYS A 130 -13.01 6.37 3.99
CA LYS A 130 -13.24 6.84 2.63
C LYS A 130 -12.49 8.12 2.31
N LYS A 131 -12.41 9.07 3.24
CA LYS A 131 -11.68 10.33 3.06
C LYS A 131 -10.19 10.07 2.80
N ALA A 132 -9.59 9.11 3.50
CA ALA A 132 -8.17 8.81 3.40
C ALA A 132 -7.83 8.21 2.03
N PHE A 133 -8.56 7.19 1.59
CA PHE A 133 -8.28 6.55 0.31
C PHE A 133 -8.78 7.35 -0.90
N ASP A 134 -9.85 8.16 -0.77
CA ASP A 134 -10.27 9.07 -1.85
C ASP A 134 -9.31 10.24 -1.99
N ALA A 135 -8.72 10.74 -0.90
CA ALA A 135 -7.62 11.68 -0.98
C ALA A 135 -6.43 11.09 -1.76
N CYS A 136 -6.16 9.79 -1.61
CA CYS A 136 -5.14 9.13 -2.43
C CYS A 136 -5.51 9.07 -3.90
N ARG A 137 -6.76 8.75 -4.24
CA ARG A 137 -7.24 8.80 -5.63
C ARG A 137 -7.03 10.19 -6.24
N TYR A 138 -7.46 11.22 -5.53
CA TYR A 138 -7.32 12.60 -5.97
C TYR A 138 -5.85 13.01 -6.13
N TYR A 139 -5.02 12.75 -5.12
CA TYR A 139 -3.60 13.08 -5.20
C TYR A 139 -2.86 12.29 -6.29
N GLY A 140 -3.24 11.02 -6.49
CA GLY A 140 -2.77 10.21 -7.61
C GLY A 140 -3.12 10.84 -8.97
N ALA A 141 -4.36 11.29 -9.15
CA ALA A 141 -4.80 11.98 -10.37
C ALA A 141 -3.98 13.25 -10.65
N LEU A 142 -3.71 14.05 -9.60
CA LEU A 142 -2.87 15.26 -9.73
C LEU A 142 -1.45 14.92 -10.19
N ILE A 143 -0.84 13.87 -9.62
CA ILE A 143 0.49 13.42 -10.02
C ILE A 143 0.48 12.95 -11.47
N VAL A 144 -0.49 12.14 -11.87
CA VAL A 144 -0.61 11.64 -13.26
C VAL A 144 -0.79 12.80 -14.23
N ALA A 145 -1.72 13.72 -13.98
CA ALA A 145 -1.93 14.88 -14.84
C ALA A 145 -0.66 15.74 -14.98
N THR A 146 0.09 15.92 -13.88
CA THR A 146 1.40 16.60 -13.91
C THR A 146 2.40 15.84 -14.80
N MET A 147 2.46 14.51 -14.70
CA MET A 147 3.32 13.66 -15.55
C MET A 147 2.96 13.72 -17.04
N HIS A 148 1.71 14.07 -17.36
CA HIS A 148 1.24 14.31 -18.73
C HIS A 148 1.40 15.77 -19.18
N GLY A 149 2.06 16.61 -18.37
CA GLY A 149 2.36 18.01 -18.72
C GLY A 149 1.22 18.99 -18.48
N THR A 150 0.16 18.61 -17.74
CA THR A 150 -0.87 19.56 -17.31
C THR A 150 -0.28 20.62 -16.39
N ASP A 151 -0.52 21.89 -16.70
CA ASP A 151 -0.02 23.00 -15.89
C ASP A 151 -0.84 23.21 -14.62
N LYS A 152 -0.26 23.96 -13.68
CA LYS A 152 -0.82 24.22 -12.35
C LYS A 152 -2.21 24.87 -12.38
N ASN A 153 -2.54 25.68 -13.38
CA ASN A 153 -3.83 26.36 -13.43
C ASN A 153 -4.92 25.39 -13.90
N SER A 154 -4.61 24.52 -14.86
CA SER A 154 -5.52 23.47 -15.31
C SER A 154 -5.77 22.37 -14.28
N LEU A 155 -4.84 22.14 -13.33
CA LEU A 155 -5.02 21.18 -12.23
C LEU A 155 -6.00 21.63 -11.13
N LYS A 156 -6.33 22.92 -11.07
CA LYS A 156 -7.15 23.53 -10.01
C LYS A 156 -8.64 23.65 -10.36
N ALA A 157 -9.03 23.22 -11.56
CA ALA A 157 -10.40 23.32 -12.07
C ALA A 157 -11.30 22.19 -11.54
#